data_AF-A0A7L5RWL5-F1
#
_entry.id   AF-A0A7L5RWL5-F1
#
_cell.length_a   1.000
_cell.length_b   1.000
_cell.length_c   1.000
_cell.angle_alpha   90.00
_cell.angle_beta   90.00
_cell.angle_gamma   90.00
#
_symmetry.space_group_name_H-M   'P 1'
#
loop_
_entity.id
_entity.type
_entity.pdbx_description
1 polymer ?
#
loop_
_entity_poly.entity_id
_entity_poly.type
_entity_poly.pdbx_seq_one_letter_code
_entity_poly.pdbx_strand_id
1 'polypeptide(L)'
;MFGVRQLLVVFLLGIIAGCSSMPEEMSLGSKVYSERNAGLVVGAMVGSGPYGTWLEFREINTDKRFGWAVKDYYSAWLPAGEYEVSSLGSRRGVMGPYSGSLRFSVKQGEVNYLGELVYGCAAESRPAALYGVMNCGFLALGSCSVPSPSVGVCMVDRQEQALRIFLKAHPEYADLPVRSSTMGR
;
A
#
# COMPACT_ATOMS: atom_id res chain seq x y z
N MET A 1 35.64 45.90 -20.33
CA MET A 1 36.31 44.59 -20.23
C MET A 1 36.54 44.30 -18.76
N PHE A 2 35.84 43.31 -18.20
CA PHE A 2 36.32 42.35 -17.17
C PHE A 2 35.11 41.55 -16.63
N GLY A 3 35.01 40.31 -17.12
CA GLY A 3 34.43 39.11 -16.51
C GLY A 3 33.19 39.19 -15.62
N VAL A 4 31.99 39.17 -16.22
CA VAL A 4 30.75 38.72 -15.56
C VAL A 4 30.23 37.49 -16.28
N ARG A 5 31.02 36.41 -16.30
CA ARG A 5 30.67 35.20 -17.05
C ARG A 5 31.19 33.92 -16.39
N GLN A 6 30.89 33.74 -15.11
CA GLN A 6 31.14 32.49 -14.40
C GLN A 6 30.37 32.49 -13.06
N LEU A 7 29.05 32.32 -13.11
CA LEU A 7 28.22 32.02 -11.92
C LEU A 7 26.85 31.54 -12.37
N LEU A 8 26.80 30.38 -13.02
CA LEU A 8 25.56 29.63 -13.30
C LEU A 8 25.90 28.14 -13.51
N VAL A 9 26.61 27.56 -12.55
CA VAL A 9 26.83 26.11 -12.45
C VAL A 9 26.62 25.70 -11.01
N VAL A 10 25.37 25.70 -10.54
CA VAL A 10 24.99 25.21 -9.22
C VAL A 10 23.56 24.63 -9.32
N PHE A 11 23.46 23.31 -9.08
CA PHE A 11 22.26 22.53 -8.75
C PHE A 11 21.28 22.16 -9.86
N LEU A 12 21.71 21.26 -10.73
CA LEU A 12 20.83 20.29 -11.40
C LEU A 12 21.32 18.87 -11.07
N LEU A 13 21.40 18.57 -9.76
CA LEU A 13 21.65 17.23 -9.26
C LEU A 13 20.36 16.68 -8.66
N GLY A 14 19.75 15.75 -9.39
CA GLY A 14 19.13 14.58 -8.79
C GLY A 14 17.74 14.74 -8.19
N ILE A 15 16.74 15.12 -8.99
CA ILE A 15 15.41 14.51 -8.80
C ILE A 15 15.48 13.13 -9.48
N ILE A 16 16.23 12.21 -8.88
CA ILE A 16 15.98 10.79 -9.11
C ILE A 16 14.62 10.58 -8.47
N ALA A 17 13.57 10.66 -9.30
CA ALA A 17 12.25 10.18 -8.97
C ALA A 17 12.41 8.67 -8.75
N GLY A 18 12.85 8.28 -7.55
CA GLY A 18 12.92 6.89 -7.15
C GLY A 18 11.52 6.32 -7.30
N CYS A 19 11.34 5.38 -8.22
CA CYS A 19 10.25 4.44 -8.10
C CYS A 19 10.36 3.89 -6.68
N SER A 20 9.43 4.26 -5.80
CA SER A 20 9.50 3.88 -4.39
C SER A 20 9.19 2.40 -4.32
N SER A 21 10.24 1.59 -4.44
CA SER A 21 10.21 0.15 -4.29
C SER A 21 9.86 -0.20 -2.85
N MET A 22 9.35 -1.41 -2.66
CA MET A 22 9.10 -1.95 -1.32
C MET A 22 10.37 -1.86 -0.47
N PRO A 23 10.27 -1.40 0.80
CA PRO A 23 11.39 -1.46 1.73
C PRO A 23 11.94 -2.88 1.86
N GLU A 24 13.27 -3.05 1.89
CA GLU A 24 13.89 -4.38 1.96
C GLU A 24 13.43 -5.19 3.17
N GLU A 25 13.20 -4.52 4.30
CA GLU A 25 12.71 -5.15 5.53
C GLU A 25 11.35 -5.86 5.34
N MET A 26 10.52 -5.40 4.41
CA MET A 26 9.20 -5.98 4.12
C MET A 26 9.24 -7.00 2.98
N SER A 27 10.30 -7.00 2.18
CA SER A 27 10.40 -7.89 1.02
C SER A 27 10.51 -9.36 1.45
N LEU A 28 10.12 -10.31 0.59
CA LEU A 28 10.25 -11.75 0.89
C LEU A 28 11.68 -12.18 1.24
N GLY A 29 12.69 -11.48 0.72
CA GLY A 29 14.11 -11.72 1.02
C GLY A 29 14.62 -10.98 2.27
N SER A 30 13.72 -10.48 3.12
CA SER A 30 14.07 -9.71 4.31
C SER A 30 14.99 -10.49 5.25
N LYS A 31 15.98 -9.78 5.80
CA LYS A 31 16.82 -10.26 6.91
C LYS A 31 16.29 -9.83 8.28
N VAL A 32 15.25 -8.99 8.30
CA VAL A 32 14.68 -8.39 9.50
C VAL A 32 13.40 -9.12 9.91
N TYR A 33 12.52 -9.37 8.94
CA TYR A 33 11.24 -10.01 9.17
C TYR A 33 11.23 -11.43 8.58
N SER A 34 10.60 -12.33 9.33
CA SER A 34 10.32 -13.71 8.94
C SER A 34 9.06 -14.21 9.63
N GLU A 35 8.69 -15.47 9.39
CA GLU A 35 7.57 -16.13 10.05
C GLU A 35 7.66 -16.12 11.59
N ARG A 36 8.87 -15.91 12.14
CA ARG A 36 9.13 -15.91 13.59
C ARG A 36 8.85 -14.59 14.28
N ASN A 37 8.65 -13.50 13.55
CA ASN A 37 8.43 -12.17 14.13
C ASN A 37 7.46 -11.29 13.32
N ALA A 38 6.97 -11.78 12.19
CA ALA A 38 6.07 -11.08 11.29
C ALA A 38 5.02 -12.02 10.70
N GLY A 39 3.97 -11.45 10.14
CA GLY A 39 3.01 -12.13 9.28
C GLY A 39 3.24 -11.76 7.82
N LEU A 40 3.02 -12.71 6.92
CA LEU A 40 3.17 -12.50 5.50
C LEU A 40 1.85 -12.01 4.92
N VAL A 41 1.74 -10.74 4.56
CA VAL A 41 0.55 -10.20 3.92
C VAL A 41 0.58 -10.52 2.43
N VAL A 42 -0.51 -11.09 1.92
CA VAL A 42 -0.69 -11.39 0.49
C VAL A 42 -1.98 -10.77 0.00
N GLY A 43 -1.95 -10.12 -1.16
CA GLY A 43 -3.13 -9.53 -1.75
C GLY A 43 -2.89 -9.10 -3.18
N ALA A 44 -3.85 -8.38 -3.75
CA ALA A 44 -3.71 -7.81 -5.08
C ALA A 44 -4.30 -6.41 -5.15
N MET A 45 -3.75 -5.59 -6.02
CA MET A 45 -4.32 -4.31 -6.46
C MET A 45 -4.34 -4.35 -7.98
N VAL A 46 -5.46 -4.79 -8.53
CA VAL A 46 -5.64 -4.99 -9.98
C VAL A 46 -6.44 -3.84 -10.55
N GLY A 47 -6.09 -3.41 -11.76
CA GLY A 47 -6.82 -2.35 -12.43
C GLY A 47 -6.67 -1.01 -11.70
N SER A 48 -5.41 -0.62 -11.43
CA SER A 48 -5.05 0.61 -10.69
C SER A 48 -5.61 1.92 -11.27
N GLY A 49 -6.25 1.84 -12.44
CA GLY A 49 -6.97 2.94 -13.07
C GLY A 49 -6.09 4.16 -13.30
N PRO A 50 -6.67 5.36 -13.40
CA PRO A 50 -5.90 6.61 -13.50
C PRO A 50 -5.21 6.96 -12.17
N TYR A 51 -5.55 6.27 -11.09
CA TYR A 51 -5.16 6.64 -9.74
C TYR A 51 -3.77 6.16 -9.40
N GLY A 52 -3.25 5.06 -9.97
CA GLY A 52 -1.90 4.55 -9.73
C GLY A 52 -1.86 3.42 -8.69
N THR A 53 -0.65 2.89 -8.45
CA THR A 53 -0.44 1.63 -7.70
C THR A 53 0.19 1.79 -6.32
N TRP A 54 0.35 3.01 -5.82
CA TRP A 54 0.78 3.26 -4.46
C TRP A 54 -0.20 2.62 -3.47
N LEU A 55 0.35 1.87 -2.53
CA LEU A 55 -0.36 1.30 -1.40
C LEU A 55 0.44 1.65 -0.15
N GLU A 56 -0.25 2.20 0.85
CA GLU A 56 0.33 2.44 2.16
C GLU A 56 -0.54 1.80 3.24
N PHE A 57 0.12 1.09 4.13
CA PHE A 57 -0.48 0.60 5.36
C PHE A 57 0.00 1.44 6.53
N ARG A 58 -0.90 1.72 7.46
CA ARG A 58 -0.60 2.35 8.73
C ARG A 58 -0.98 1.39 9.85
N GLU A 59 -0.02 1.08 10.72
CA GLU A 59 -0.32 0.33 11.93
C GLU A 59 -1.03 1.27 12.92
N ILE A 60 -2.15 0.80 13.47
CA ILE A 60 -3.12 1.65 14.17
C ILE A 60 -2.58 2.14 15.52
N ASN A 61 -1.79 1.33 16.23
CA ASN A 61 -1.35 1.63 17.60
C ASN A 61 -0.08 2.48 17.66
N THR A 62 0.77 2.40 16.63
CA THR A 62 2.11 2.99 16.56
C THR A 62 2.21 4.10 15.52
N ASP A 63 1.19 4.25 14.67
CA ASP A 63 1.16 5.15 13.51
C ASP A 63 2.29 4.89 12.48
N LYS A 64 3.02 3.77 12.60
CA LYS A 64 4.09 3.41 11.65
C LYS A 64 3.49 3.13 10.28
N ARG A 65 4.08 3.72 9.23
CA ARG A 65 3.61 3.62 7.84
C ARG A 65 4.53 2.76 6.99
N PHE A 66 3.91 2.00 6.10
CA PHE A 66 4.55 1.04 5.23
C PHE A 66 3.99 1.22 3.81
N GLY A 67 4.72 1.95 2.96
CA GLY A 67 4.24 2.36 1.65
C GLY A 67 5.15 1.94 0.50
N TRP A 68 4.56 1.46 -0.60
CA TRP A 68 5.29 1.10 -1.81
C TRP A 68 4.40 1.14 -3.06
N ALA A 69 5.03 1.17 -4.23
CA ALA A 69 4.32 0.98 -5.49
C ALA A 69 4.08 -0.52 -5.75
N VAL A 70 2.81 -0.94 -5.69
CA VAL A 70 2.38 -2.31 -5.97
C VAL A 70 2.40 -2.56 -7.49
N LYS A 71 2.58 -3.83 -7.88
CA LYS A 71 2.37 -4.28 -9.26
C LYS A 71 1.45 -5.50 -9.25
N ASP A 72 0.16 -5.29 -9.46
CA ASP A 72 -0.87 -6.33 -9.42
C ASP A 72 -0.88 -7.10 -8.07
N TYR A 73 -0.31 -8.29 -8.02
CA TYR A 73 -0.19 -9.10 -6.80
C TYR A 73 0.98 -8.62 -5.94
N TYR A 74 0.78 -8.54 -4.63
CA TYR A 74 1.82 -8.18 -3.69
C TYR A 74 1.92 -9.20 -2.57
N SER A 75 3.14 -9.31 -2.03
CA SER A 75 3.43 -9.99 -0.78
C SER A 75 4.41 -9.14 0.02
N ALA A 76 4.17 -9.00 1.32
CA ALA A 76 4.98 -8.17 2.19
C ALA A 76 4.97 -8.71 3.62
N TRP A 77 6.14 -8.77 4.26
CA TRP A 77 6.24 -8.98 5.69
C TRP A 77 5.80 -7.72 6.45
N LEU A 78 4.93 -7.91 7.43
CA LEU A 78 4.55 -6.90 8.40
C LEU A 78 4.61 -7.48 9.82
N PRO A 79 5.02 -6.70 10.83
CA PRO A 79 4.84 -7.08 12.22
C PRO A 79 3.39 -7.48 12.53
N ALA A 80 3.20 -8.29 13.58
CA ALA A 80 1.85 -8.56 14.05
C ALA A 80 1.20 -7.27 14.58
N GLY A 81 -0.07 -7.07 14.28
CA GLY A 81 -0.79 -5.86 14.68
C GLY A 81 -2.07 -5.64 13.89
N GLU A 82 -2.71 -4.50 14.14
CA GLU A 82 -3.86 -4.04 13.37
C GLU A 82 -3.45 -2.88 12.47
N TYR A 83 -3.86 -2.98 11.22
CA TYR A 83 -3.45 -2.09 10.15
C TYR A 83 -4.67 -1.52 9.47
N GLU A 84 -4.46 -0.38 8.85
CA GLU A 84 -5.39 0.19 7.90
C GLU A 84 -4.68 0.56 6.60
N VAL A 85 -5.43 0.52 5.51
CA VAL A 85 -4.98 1.09 4.24
C VAL A 85 -5.09 2.61 4.33
N SER A 86 -3.99 3.28 4.68
CA SER A 86 -3.97 4.73 4.92
C SER A 86 -3.93 5.54 3.63
N SER A 87 -3.29 4.98 2.59
CA SER A 87 -3.10 5.70 1.33
C SER A 87 -3.17 4.77 0.11
N LEU A 88 -3.75 5.28 -0.98
CA LEU A 88 -3.90 4.62 -2.28
C LEU A 88 -3.59 5.58 -3.43
N GLY A 89 -3.16 5.08 -4.58
CA GLY A 89 -3.13 5.86 -5.83
C GLY A 89 -1.72 6.16 -6.34
N SER A 90 -1.39 7.41 -6.66
CA SER A 90 -0.13 7.74 -7.34
C SER A 90 0.65 8.70 -6.46
N ARG A 91 1.97 8.67 -6.59
CA ARG A 91 2.86 9.53 -5.79
C ARG A 91 2.55 11.03 -5.89
N ARG A 92 1.88 11.46 -6.98
CA ARG A 92 1.49 12.87 -7.22
C ARG A 92 0.05 13.20 -6.84
N GLY A 93 -0.75 12.21 -6.44
CA GLY A 93 -2.18 12.34 -6.16
C GLY A 93 -2.63 11.20 -5.26
N VAL A 94 -2.13 11.19 -4.03
CA VAL A 94 -2.42 10.16 -3.03
C VAL A 94 -3.84 10.36 -2.50
N MET A 95 -4.60 9.28 -2.42
CA MET A 95 -5.94 9.24 -1.86
C MET A 95 -5.89 8.67 -0.45
N GLY A 96 -6.67 9.25 0.45
CA GLY A 96 -6.84 8.77 1.82
C GLY A 96 -8.29 8.39 2.09
N PRO A 97 -8.58 7.76 3.24
CA PRO A 97 -9.94 7.40 3.63
C PRO A 97 -10.80 8.65 3.88
N TYR A 98 -12.03 8.68 3.33
CA TYR A 98 -13.00 9.76 3.52
C TYR A 98 -13.93 9.52 4.73
N SER A 99 -14.53 8.34 4.82
CA SER A 99 -15.54 8.00 5.85
C SER A 99 -15.14 6.82 6.74
N GLY A 100 -14.02 6.17 6.42
CA GLY A 100 -13.49 5.00 7.13
C GLY A 100 -12.40 4.33 6.29
N SER A 101 -11.37 3.85 6.96
CA SER A 101 -10.28 3.12 6.34
C SER A 101 -10.60 1.64 6.23
N LEU A 102 -10.04 0.98 5.22
CA LEU A 102 -10.06 -0.47 5.17
C LEU A 102 -9.09 -1.03 6.21
N ARG A 103 -9.59 -1.84 7.15
CA ARG A 103 -8.79 -2.40 8.25
C ARG A 103 -8.55 -3.89 8.11
N PHE A 104 -7.40 -4.33 8.59
CA PHE A 104 -7.00 -5.74 8.60
C PHE A 104 -6.03 -6.03 9.75
N SER A 105 -5.98 -7.30 10.17
CA SER A 105 -5.07 -7.76 11.21
C SER A 105 -3.97 -8.63 10.62
N VAL A 106 -2.74 -8.42 11.06
CA VAL A 106 -1.60 -9.28 10.73
C VAL A 106 -1.29 -10.18 11.91
N LYS A 107 -1.32 -11.49 11.68
CA LYS A 107 -0.88 -12.49 12.65
C LYS A 107 0.48 -13.04 12.26
N GLN A 108 1.36 -13.11 13.25
CA GLN A 108 2.70 -13.65 13.11
C GLN A 108 2.66 -15.12 12.69
N GLY A 109 3.57 -15.51 11.80
CA GLY A 109 3.75 -16.90 11.37
C GLY A 109 2.68 -17.41 10.43
N GLU A 110 1.86 -16.52 9.87
CA GLU A 110 0.76 -16.88 8.97
C GLU A 110 0.79 -16.06 7.69
N VAL A 111 0.19 -16.61 6.64
CA VAL A 111 -0.18 -15.87 5.44
C VAL A 111 -1.52 -15.16 5.71
N ASN A 112 -1.48 -13.84 5.71
CA ASN A 112 -2.58 -12.95 6.01
C ASN A 112 -3.14 -12.39 4.68
N TYR A 113 -4.19 -13.01 4.17
CA TYR A 113 -4.80 -12.63 2.89
C TYR A 113 -5.70 -11.40 3.03
N LEU A 114 -5.35 -10.30 2.34
CA LEU A 114 -6.03 -9.00 2.41
C LEU A 114 -7.15 -8.82 1.36
N GLY A 115 -7.26 -9.71 0.37
CA GLY A 115 -8.21 -9.53 -0.75
C GLY A 115 -7.60 -8.85 -1.97
N GLU A 116 -8.36 -8.84 -3.06
CA GLU A 116 -8.08 -8.00 -4.23
C GLU A 116 -8.75 -6.63 -4.05
N LEU A 117 -7.95 -5.57 -3.99
CA LEU A 117 -8.40 -4.19 -3.93
C LEU A 117 -8.67 -3.68 -5.35
N VAL A 118 -9.89 -3.23 -5.59
CA VAL A 118 -10.37 -2.73 -6.89
C VAL A 118 -10.90 -1.31 -6.73
N TYR A 119 -10.44 -0.41 -7.60
CA TYR A 119 -11.00 0.94 -7.72
C TYR A 119 -12.30 0.94 -8.52
N GLY A 120 -13.33 1.60 -8.00
CA GLY A 120 -14.62 1.65 -8.67
C GLY A 120 -15.38 0.35 -8.45
N CYS A 121 -16.27 0.37 -7.49
CA CYS A 121 -17.18 -0.73 -7.24
C CYS A 121 -18.17 -0.89 -8.41
N ALA A 122 -18.54 -2.13 -8.73
CA ALA A 122 -19.67 -2.39 -9.59
C ALA A 122 -20.92 -1.71 -8.99
N ALA A 123 -21.87 -1.27 -9.83
CA ALA A 123 -23.00 -0.45 -9.40
C ALA A 123 -23.85 -1.07 -8.26
N GLU A 124 -23.80 -2.40 -8.10
CA GLU A 124 -24.53 -3.15 -7.08
C GLU A 124 -23.70 -3.47 -5.81
N SER A 125 -22.38 -3.26 -5.81
CA SER A 125 -21.53 -3.58 -4.66
C SER A 125 -21.34 -2.37 -3.73
N ARG A 126 -21.62 -2.58 -2.44
CA ARG A 126 -21.29 -1.57 -1.42
C ARG A 126 -19.76 -1.48 -1.27
N PRO A 127 -19.17 -0.28 -1.32
CA PRO A 127 -17.72 -0.12 -1.18
C PRO A 127 -17.26 -0.52 0.21
N ALA A 128 -16.13 -1.25 0.26
CA ALA A 128 -15.46 -1.63 1.51
C ALA A 128 -14.84 -0.41 2.21
N ALA A 129 -14.50 0.63 1.46
CA ALA A 129 -14.12 1.95 1.96
C ALA A 129 -14.28 3.02 0.87
N LEU A 130 -14.50 4.27 1.29
CA LEU A 130 -14.53 5.42 0.38
C LEU A 130 -13.22 6.19 0.54
N TYR A 131 -12.53 6.41 -0.57
CA TYR A 131 -11.28 7.17 -0.62
C TYR A 131 -11.48 8.44 -1.43
N GLY A 132 -10.69 9.46 -1.12
CA GLY A 132 -10.68 10.71 -1.86
C GLY A 132 -9.29 11.33 -1.88
N VAL A 133 -9.09 12.26 -2.81
CA VAL A 133 -7.81 12.96 -2.96
C VAL A 133 -7.45 13.69 -1.67
N MET A 134 -6.24 13.45 -1.15
CA MET A 134 -5.76 14.15 0.04
C MET A 134 -5.41 15.60 -0.28
N ASN A 135 -5.85 16.51 0.58
CA ASN A 135 -5.45 17.90 0.60
C ASN A 135 -4.60 18.15 1.85
N CYS A 136 -3.30 18.40 1.66
CA CYS A 136 -2.34 18.66 2.73
C CYS A 136 -2.02 20.16 2.89
N GLY A 137 -2.87 21.04 2.36
CA GLY A 137 -2.69 22.49 2.39
C GLY A 137 -1.60 22.98 1.42
N PHE A 138 -1.31 24.28 1.50
CA PHE A 138 -0.31 24.92 0.66
C PHE A 138 1.08 24.31 0.94
N LEU A 139 1.79 23.91 -0.13
CA LEU A 139 3.11 23.25 -0.07
C LEU A 139 3.17 21.94 0.75
N ALA A 140 2.03 21.30 1.05
CA ALA A 140 1.95 20.08 1.85
C ALA A 140 2.53 20.21 3.28
N LEU A 141 2.52 21.42 3.85
CA LEU A 141 3.03 21.70 5.21
C LEU A 141 1.98 21.52 6.32
N GLY A 142 0.71 21.27 5.98
CA GLY A 142 -0.38 21.10 6.93
C GLY A 142 -0.78 19.64 7.16
N SER A 143 -1.77 19.44 8.04
CA SER A 143 -2.43 18.13 8.19
C SER A 143 -3.19 17.77 6.92
N CYS A 144 -2.96 16.56 6.40
CA CYS A 144 -3.72 16.06 5.27
C CYS A 144 -5.16 15.72 5.67
N SER A 145 -6.12 16.15 4.84
CA SER A 145 -7.54 15.84 4.99
C SER A 145 -8.13 15.37 3.66
N VAL A 146 -9.27 14.68 3.72
CA VAL A 146 -9.99 14.23 2.52
C VAL A 146 -11.35 14.92 2.51
N PRO A 147 -11.53 16.02 1.76
CA PRO A 147 -12.73 16.85 1.85
C PRO A 147 -13.97 16.20 1.21
N SER A 148 -13.77 15.34 0.22
CA SER A 148 -14.84 14.68 -0.53
C SER A 148 -14.40 13.28 -0.99
N PRO A 149 -15.31 12.29 -1.08
CA PRO A 149 -14.99 11.00 -1.67
C PRO A 149 -14.78 11.14 -3.18
N SER A 150 -13.79 10.43 -3.72
CA SER A 150 -13.49 10.40 -5.15
C SER A 150 -13.69 9.00 -5.74
N VAL A 151 -13.49 7.94 -4.94
CA VAL A 151 -13.60 6.56 -5.41
C VAL A 151 -14.05 5.61 -4.29
N GLY A 152 -14.91 4.66 -4.64
CA GLY A 152 -15.18 3.49 -3.80
C GLY A 152 -14.12 2.42 -4.03
N VAL A 153 -13.50 1.95 -2.95
CA VAL A 153 -12.60 0.80 -2.97
C VAL A 153 -13.40 -0.43 -2.60
N CYS A 154 -13.42 -1.39 -3.52
CA CYS A 154 -14.04 -2.69 -3.34
C CYS A 154 -12.99 -3.74 -3.03
N MET A 155 -13.40 -4.71 -2.23
CA MET A 155 -12.61 -5.89 -1.93
C MET A 155 -13.29 -7.09 -2.57
N VAL A 156 -12.55 -7.79 -3.42
CA VAL A 156 -13.00 -9.03 -4.03
C VAL A 156 -12.23 -10.16 -3.39
N ASP A 157 -12.96 -11.15 -2.87
CA ASP A 157 -12.33 -12.38 -2.39
C ASP A 157 -11.94 -13.25 -3.59
N ARG A 158 -10.63 -13.36 -3.81
CA ARG A 158 -10.01 -14.29 -4.76
C ARG A 158 -8.89 -15.07 -4.09
N GLN A 159 -9.08 -15.46 -2.83
CA GLN A 159 -8.03 -16.06 -2.00
C GLN A 159 -7.35 -17.24 -2.70
N GLU A 160 -8.12 -18.19 -3.23
CA GLU A 160 -7.56 -19.38 -3.90
C GLU A 160 -6.66 -19.03 -5.09
N GLN A 161 -7.08 -18.06 -5.91
CA GLN A 161 -6.30 -17.62 -7.08
C GLN A 161 -5.01 -16.93 -6.64
N ALA A 162 -5.11 -15.98 -5.70
CA ALA A 162 -3.96 -15.22 -5.22
C ALA A 162 -2.92 -16.13 -4.55
N LEU A 163 -3.37 -17.05 -3.69
CA LEU A 163 -2.49 -18.00 -3.01
C LEU A 163 -1.87 -19.01 -3.96
N ARG A 164 -2.63 -19.52 -4.94
CA ARG A 164 -2.07 -20.42 -5.96
C ARG A 164 -0.95 -19.75 -6.74
N ILE A 165 -1.14 -18.50 -7.14
CA ILE A 165 -0.11 -17.73 -7.86
C ILE A 165 1.10 -17.50 -6.95
N PHE A 166 0.87 -17.07 -5.72
CA PHE A 166 1.92 -16.80 -4.74
C PHE A 166 2.75 -18.04 -4.41
N LEU A 167 2.13 -19.15 -4.02
CA LEU A 167 2.81 -20.40 -3.63
C LEU A 167 3.48 -21.10 -4.81
N LYS A 168 3.00 -20.88 -6.04
CA LYS A 168 3.71 -21.35 -7.24
C LYS A 168 5.04 -20.62 -7.43
N ALA A 169 5.10 -19.33 -7.11
CA ALA A 169 6.32 -18.53 -7.19
C ALA A 169 7.22 -18.72 -5.96
N HIS A 170 6.62 -19.00 -4.80
CA HIS A 170 7.30 -19.09 -3.50
C HIS A 170 6.85 -20.35 -2.72
N PRO A 171 7.26 -21.55 -3.19
CA PRO A 171 6.86 -22.80 -2.57
C PRO A 171 7.38 -22.96 -1.13
N GLU A 172 8.42 -22.23 -0.74
CA GLU A 172 8.99 -22.23 0.61
C GLU A 172 7.99 -21.79 1.71
N TYR A 173 6.90 -21.12 1.36
CA TYR A 173 5.86 -20.68 2.30
C TYR A 173 4.62 -21.58 2.32
N ALA A 174 4.64 -22.74 1.64
CA ALA A 174 3.48 -23.62 1.53
C ALA A 174 2.99 -24.20 2.87
N ASP A 175 3.88 -24.31 3.86
CA ASP A 175 3.55 -24.84 5.19
C ASP A 175 2.98 -23.77 6.15
N LEU A 176 3.00 -22.50 5.75
CA LEU A 176 2.43 -21.43 6.59
C LEU A 176 0.89 -21.52 6.59
N PRO A 177 0.25 -21.48 7.77
CA PRO A 177 -1.21 -21.38 7.84
C PRO A 177 -1.71 -20.13 7.12
N VAL A 178 -2.84 -20.26 6.45
CA VAL A 178 -3.47 -19.18 5.70
C VAL A 178 -4.71 -18.70 6.43
N ARG A 179 -4.88 -17.38 6.54
CA ARG A 179 -6.12 -16.76 7.03
C ARG A 179 -6.55 -15.58 6.19
N SER A 180 -7.85 -15.32 6.17
CA SER A 180 -8.36 -14.00 5.80
C SER A 180 -8.02 -12.99 6.90
N SER A 181 -7.49 -11.83 6.51
CA SER A 181 -7.00 -10.81 7.44
C SER A 181 -7.96 -9.65 7.61
N THR A 182 -8.98 -9.55 6.76
CA THR A 182 -9.83 -8.36 6.64
C THR A 182 -10.80 -8.29 7.80
N MET A 183 -10.92 -7.11 8.39
CA MET A 183 -11.87 -6.89 9.48
C MET A 183 -13.20 -6.49 8.86
N GLY A 184 -14.26 -7.25 9.17
CA GLY A 184 -15.62 -6.93 8.75
C GLY A 184 -16.04 -5.54 9.26
N ARG A 185 -16.94 -4.89 8.53
CA ARG A 185 -17.65 -3.70 9.02
C ARG A 185 -18.73 -4.07 10.01
#